data_AF-A0A086D6M9-F1
#
_entry.id   AF-A0A086D6M9-F1
#
_cell.length_a   1.000
_cell.length_b   1.000
_cell.length_c   1.000
_cell.angle_alpha   90.00
_cell.angle_beta   90.00
_cell.angle_gamma   90.00
#
_symmetry.space_group_name_H-M   'P 1'
#
loop_
_entity.id
_entity.type
_entity.pdbx_description
1 polymer ?
#
loop_
_entity_poly.entity_id
_entity_poly.type
_entity_poly.pdbx_seq_one_letter_code
_entity_poly.pdbx_strand_id
1 'polypeptide(L)' 'MALVPDVDLSNEMPFVALAEYLPGIGTLIVTTKEPFDPENEEHIKLARATEVFLADRELLPERGI' A
#
# COMPACT_ATOMS: atom_id res chain seq x y z
N MET A 1 4.00 -4.81 -2.60
CA MET A 1 3.01 -4.24 -3.55
C MET A 1 1.62 -4.69 -3.11
N ALA A 2 0.63 -3.82 -3.20
CA ALA A 2 -0.77 -4.11 -2.89
C ALA A 2 -1.70 -3.41 -3.88
N LEU A 3 -2.91 -3.93 -4.07
CA LEU A 3 -3.99 -3.29 -4.81
C LEU A 3 -5.16 -3.07 -3.87
N VAL A 4 -5.61 -1.83 -3.73
CA VAL A 4 -6.81 -1.49 -2.96
C VAL A 4 -7.94 -1.23 -3.96
N PRO A 5 -8.98 -2.09 -4.00
CA PRO A 5 -10.02 -1.98 -5.01
C PRO A 5 -10.88 -0.74 -4.79
N ASP A 6 -11.39 -0.16 -5.89
CA ASP A 6 -12.45 0.86 -5.90
C ASP A 6 -12.21 2.14 -5.07
N VAL A 7 -10.96 2.42 -4.69
CA VAL A 7 -10.58 3.61 -3.91
C VAL A 7 -9.40 4.32 -4.58
N ASP A 8 -9.44 5.65 -4.65
CA ASP A 8 -8.35 6.51 -5.09
C ASP A 8 -7.54 7.01 -3.88
N LEU A 9 -6.30 6.52 -3.74
CA LEU A 9 -5.35 6.92 -2.68
C LEU A 9 -4.12 7.63 -3.26
N SER A 10 -4.16 8.03 -4.54
CA SER A 10 -2.99 8.51 -5.29
C SER A 10 -2.29 9.73 -4.65
N ASN A 11 -3.04 10.55 -3.92
CA ASN A 11 -2.53 11.75 -3.24
C ASN A 11 -2.44 11.60 -1.72
N GLU A 12 -2.74 10.43 -1.15
CA GLU A 12 -2.80 10.23 0.30
C GLU A 12 -1.57 9.54 0.89
N MET A 13 -0.71 8.94 0.05
CA MET A 13 0.41 8.13 0.48
C MET A 13 1.77 8.68 -0.02
N PRO A 14 2.18 9.90 0.39
CA PRO A 14 3.44 10.50 -0.09
C PRO A 14 4.70 9.76 0.38
N PHE A 15 4.56 8.80 1.29
CA PHE A 15 5.66 8.02 1.86
C PHE A 15 5.96 6.72 1.11
N VAL A 16 5.11 6.30 0.16
CA VAL A 16 5.37 5.12 -0.67
C VAL A 16 6.06 5.50 -1.98
N ALA A 17 6.68 4.53 -2.65
CA ALA A 17 7.32 4.75 -3.94
C ALA A 17 6.33 5.11 -5.07
N LEU A 18 5.13 4.52 -5.04
CA LEU A 18 4.05 4.78 -5.99
C LEU A 18 2.69 4.50 -5.34
N ALA A 19 1.76 5.43 -5.51
CA ALA A 19 0.33 5.23 -5.31
C ALA A 19 -0.38 5.73 -6.58
N GLU A 20 -0.83 4.82 -7.43
CA GLU A 20 -1.43 5.15 -8.73
C GLU A 20 -2.86 4.63 -8.80
N TYR A 21 -3.81 5.54 -9.06
CA TYR A 21 -5.20 5.17 -9.29
C TYR A 21 -5.38 4.66 -10.72
N LEU A 22 -5.86 3.43 -10.82
CA LEU A 22 -6.20 2.73 -12.05
C LEU A 22 -7.73 2.80 -12.24
N PRO A 23 -8.24 3.57 -13.21
CA PRO A 23 -9.68 3.75 -13.40
C PRO A 23 -10.43 2.42 -13.59
N GLY A 24 -11.45 2.20 -12.76
CA GLY A 24 -12.26 0.98 -12.77
C GLY A 24 -11.62 -0.25 -12.11
N ILE A 25 -10.48 -0.07 -11.43
CA ILE A 25 -9.80 -1.13 -10.67
C ILE A 25 -9.59 -0.68 -9.21
N GLY A 26 -9.02 0.50 -8.98
CA GLY A 26 -8.63 0.98 -7.65
C GLY A 26 -7.20 1.52 -7.63
N THR A 27 -6.54 1.54 -6.47
CA THR A 27 -5.18 2.09 -6.34
C THR A 27 -4.12 1.00 -6.21
N LEU A 28 -3.12 1.03 -7.08
CA LEU A 28 -1.90 0.25 -6.98
C LEU A 28 -0.91 0.95 -6.05
N ILE A 29 -0.45 0.23 -5.02
CA ILE A 29 0.51 0.71 -4.03
C ILE A 29 1.81 -0.07 -4.15
N VAL A 30 2.91 0.63 -4.39
CA VAL A 30 4.28 0.11 -4.38
C VAL A 30 5.05 0.83 -3.29
N THR A 31 5.54 0.09 -2.29
CA THR A 31 6.19 0.65 -1.09
C THR A 31 7.61 1.14 -1.38
N THR A 32 8.36 0.47 -2.26
CA THR A 32 9.79 0.71 -2.53
C THR A 32 10.06 0.75 -4.03
N LYS A 33 11.05 1.55 -4.49
CA LYS A 33 11.45 1.61 -5.92
C LYS A 33 12.40 0.49 -6.32
N GLU A 34 13.10 -0.08 -5.35
CA GLU A 34 14.00 -1.21 -5.52
C GLU A 34 13.31 -2.52 -5.15
N PRO A 35 13.86 -3.69 -5.56
CA PRO A 35 13.34 -4.99 -5.18
C PRO A 35 13.13 -5.09 -3.67
N PHE A 36 11.95 -5.56 -3.26
CA PHE A 36 11.64 -5.69 -1.85
C PHE A 36 12.55 -6.72 -1.19
N ASP A 37 13.09 -6.35 -0.04
CA ASP A 37 14.02 -7.15 0.76
C ASP A 37 13.43 -7.30 2.18
N PRO A 38 13.08 -8.53 2.62
CA PRO A 38 12.50 -8.77 3.94
C PRO A 38 13.50 -8.63 5.09
N GLU A 39 14.80 -8.54 4.83
CA GLU A 39 15.82 -8.28 5.85
C GLU A 39 16.15 -6.78 5.97
N ASN A 40 15.74 -5.97 4.98
CA ASN A 40 15.88 -4.53 5.02
C ASN A 40 14.79 -3.89 5.92
N GLU A 41 15.21 -3.33 7.04
CA GLU A 41 14.29 -2.70 8.00
C GLU A 41 13.47 -1.55 7.41
N GLU A 42 14.00 -0.78 6.47
CA GLU A 42 13.30 0.34 5.86
C GLU A 42 12.13 -0.15 4.99
N HIS A 43 12.36 -1.22 4.22
CA HIS A 43 11.32 -1.87 3.42
C HIS A 43 10.17 -2.37 4.29
N ILE A 44 10.50 -3.02 5.41
CA ILE A 44 9.53 -3.48 6.38
C ILE A 44 8.77 -2.30 7.03
N LYS A 45 9.48 -1.22 7.40
CA LYS A 45 8.86 -0.02 7.98
C LYS A 45 7.84 0.60 7.03
N LEU A 46 8.18 0.75 5.74
CA LEU A 46 7.28 1.28 4.72
C LEU A 46 6.06 0.37 4.49
N ALA A 47 6.27 -0.94 4.41
CA ALA A 47 5.17 -1.90 4.28
C ALA A 47 4.21 -1.83 5.47
N ARG A 48 4.73 -1.79 6.71
CA ARG A 48 3.91 -1.65 7.92
C ARG A 48 3.18 -0.31 7.99
N ALA A 49 3.82 0.78 7.60
CA ALA A 49 3.19 2.10 7.54
C ALA A 49 2.01 2.09 6.56
N THR A 50 2.17 1.44 5.40
CA THR A 50 1.07 1.21 4.45
C THR A 50 -0.05 0.37 5.08
N GLU A 51 0.26 -0.72 5.76
CA GLU A 51 -0.76 -1.56 6.43
C GLU A 51 -1.56 -0.77 7.47
N VAL A 52 -0.89 -0.02 8.35
CA VAL A 52 -1.55 0.83 9.36
C VAL A 52 -2.43 1.90 8.70
N PHE A 53 -1.91 2.58 7.67
CA PHE A 53 -2.66 3.60 6.93
C PHE A 53 -3.97 3.05 6.35
N LEU A 54 -3.95 1.81 5.83
CA LEU A 54 -5.11 1.13 5.27
C LEU A 54 -6.05 0.61 6.37
N ALA A 55 -5.50 0.09 7.47
CA ALA A 55 -6.27 -0.38 8.62
C ALA A 55 -7.09 0.76 9.25
N ASP A 56 -6.48 1.93 9.43
CA ASP A 56 -7.13 3.12 9.99
C ASP A 56 -8.32 3.62 9.15
N ARG A 57 -8.41 3.21 7.88
CA ARG A 57 -9.49 3.53 6.95
C ARG A 57 -10.44 2.35 6.68
N GLU A 58 -10.29 1.25 7.42
CA GLU A 58 -11.07 0.02 7.21
C GLU A 58 -10.92 -0.55 5.78
N LEU A 59 -9.79 -0.29 5.12
CA LEU A 59 -9.50 -0.74 3.75
C LEU A 59 -8.74 -2.07 3.69
N LEU A 60 -8.26 -2.57 4.84
CA LEU A 60 -7.72 -3.92 4.91
C LEU A 60 -8.86 -4.92 5.04
N PRO A 61 -8.93 -5.95 4.18
CA PRO A 61 -9.92 -7.00 4.32
C PRO A 61 -9.69 -7.79 5.61
N GLU A 62 -10.76 -8.33 6.17
CA GLU A 62 -10.63 -9.32 7.25
C GLU A 62 -9.83 -10.52 6.74
N ARG A 63 -9.00 -11.11 7.63
CA ARG A 63 -8.28 -12.34 7.28
C ARG A 63 -9.30 -13.44 6.97
N GLY A 64 -9.41 -13.81 5.70
CA GLY A 64 -10.12 -15.02 5.30
C GLY A 64 -9.47 -16.23 5.96
N ILE A 65 -10.22 -16.95 6.78
CA ILE A 65 -9.82 -18.23 7.39
C ILE A 65 -9.94 -19.33 6.33
#